data_AF-A0A8H7UXC1-F1
#
_entry.id   AF-A0A8H7UXC1-F1
#
_cell.length_a   1.000
_cell.length_b   1.000
_cell.length_c   1.000
_cell.angle_alpha   90.00
_cell.angle_beta   90.00
_cell.angle_gamma   90.00
#
_symmetry.space_group_name_H-M   'P 1'
#
loop_
_entity.id
_entity.type
_entity.pdbx_description
1 polymer ?
#
loop_
_entity_poly.entity_id
_entity_poly.type
_entity_poly.pdbx_seq_one_letter_code
_entity_poly.pdbx_strand_id
1 'polypeptide(L)'
;MNSERALPNHRQSTFSRSSRRSTFLGRGVNQNGPIVPNPNNSAEYNQELKEEYEDLKMMNRTFENVLDNLSKTKDQLAVFNHTVDVTNGLLDIWMDVLKNAEEIKSVLKNPSWHGSTTSDNELENKESHIKKRRLNE
;
A
#
# COMPACT_ATOMS: atom_id res chain seq x y z
N MET A 1 59.12 -69.76 -29.11
CA MET A 1 59.21 -69.85 -27.63
C MET A 1 58.60 -68.57 -27.09
N ASN A 2 57.53 -68.47 -26.31
CA ASN A 2 56.48 -69.34 -25.75
C ASN A 2 55.29 -68.37 -25.55
N SER A 3 54.11 -68.61 -26.13
CA SER A 3 52.91 -69.08 -25.42
C SER A 3 52.83 -68.72 -23.94
N GLU A 4 51.92 -67.82 -23.59
CA GLU A 4 50.98 -68.05 -22.48
C GLU A 4 49.67 -67.27 -22.70
N ARG A 5 48.58 -68.03 -22.93
CA ARG A 5 47.19 -67.60 -22.82
C ARG A 5 46.73 -67.87 -21.39
N ALA A 6 46.03 -66.94 -20.75
CA ALA A 6 44.93 -67.25 -19.83
C ALA A 6 44.02 -66.01 -19.64
N LEU A 7 42.74 -66.20 -19.99
CA LEU A 7 41.58 -65.33 -19.77
C LEU A 7 41.12 -65.41 -18.28
N PRO A 8 39.95 -64.88 -17.91
CA PRO A 8 39.49 -63.49 -17.91
C PRO A 8 39.19 -63.05 -16.46
N ASN A 9 39.16 -61.75 -16.15
CA ASN A 9 38.45 -61.32 -14.93
C ASN A 9 37.50 -60.16 -15.18
N HIS A 10 36.25 -60.60 -15.28
CA HIS A 10 35.02 -59.87 -15.22
C HIS A 10 34.88 -59.15 -13.87
N ARG A 11 34.87 -57.82 -13.89
CA ARG A 11 33.89 -57.05 -13.11
C ARG A 11 33.38 -55.91 -13.98
N GLN A 12 32.30 -56.23 -14.68
CA GLN A 12 31.33 -55.22 -15.10
C GLN A 12 30.88 -54.46 -13.84
N SER A 13 31.31 -53.21 -13.66
CA SER A 13 30.46 -52.25 -12.96
C SER A 13 29.59 -51.61 -14.02
N THR A 14 28.50 -52.31 -14.35
CA THR A 14 27.34 -51.71 -14.98
C THR A 14 26.80 -50.63 -14.04
N PHE A 15 27.32 -49.41 -14.16
CA PHE A 15 26.52 -48.22 -13.86
C PHE A 15 25.76 -47.82 -15.12
N SER A 16 25.03 -48.79 -15.69
CA SER A 16 23.72 -48.48 -16.23
C SER A 16 22.78 -48.37 -15.04
N ARG A 17 22.70 -47.17 -14.47
CA ARG A 17 21.54 -46.81 -13.67
C ARG A 17 20.96 -45.52 -14.20
N SER A 18 19.90 -45.75 -14.97
CA SER A 18 18.78 -44.86 -15.18
C SER A 18 19.15 -43.53 -15.80
N SER A 19 19.00 -43.53 -17.12
CA SER A 19 18.33 -42.45 -17.86
C SER A 19 17.29 -41.74 -16.97
N ARG A 20 17.72 -40.65 -16.32
CA ARG A 20 16.93 -39.54 -15.80
C ARG A 20 17.79 -38.28 -15.94
N ARG A 21 18.39 -38.09 -17.12
CA ARG A 21 18.87 -36.77 -17.50
C ARG A 21 17.63 -35.92 -17.72
N SER A 22 17.26 -35.22 -16.65
CA SER A 22 16.37 -34.08 -16.59
C SER A 22 16.33 -33.32 -17.92
N THR A 23 15.24 -33.48 -18.66
CA THR A 23 14.90 -32.76 -19.90
C THR A 23 14.51 -31.29 -19.63
N PHE A 24 14.93 -30.71 -18.51
CA PHE A 24 14.56 -29.34 -18.12
C PHE A 24 15.46 -28.25 -18.74
N LEU A 25 16.54 -28.61 -19.45
CA LEU A 25 17.48 -27.62 -20.03
C LEU A 25 17.36 -27.45 -21.55
N GLY A 26 16.31 -28.00 -22.19
CA GLY A 26 16.09 -27.87 -23.64
C GLY A 26 15.05 -26.83 -24.06
N ARG A 27 14.24 -26.27 -23.14
CA ARG A 27 13.13 -25.39 -23.50
C ARG A 27 13.60 -23.94 -23.60
N GLY A 28 14.20 -23.60 -24.74
CA GLY A 28 14.65 -22.24 -25.07
C GLY A 28 13.49 -21.24 -25.16
N VAL A 29 13.46 -20.31 -24.21
CA VAL A 29 13.36 -18.84 -24.38
C VAL A 29 12.14 -18.20 -25.08
N ASN A 30 11.22 -18.93 -25.72
CA ASN A 30 10.06 -18.32 -26.40
C ASN A 30 8.72 -18.88 -25.92
N GLN A 31 8.37 -18.68 -24.64
CA GLN A 31 7.12 -19.20 -24.05
C GLN A 31 5.91 -18.26 -24.18
N ASN A 32 6.11 -17.06 -24.76
CA ASN A 32 5.04 -16.06 -24.91
C ASN A 32 4.27 -16.21 -26.24
N GLY A 33 4.70 -17.12 -27.12
CA GLY A 33 4.05 -17.42 -28.39
C GLY A 33 3.01 -18.53 -28.27
N PRO A 34 2.08 -18.66 -29.23
CA PRO A 34 1.15 -19.78 -29.28
C PRO A 34 1.89 -21.11 -29.31
N ILE A 35 1.38 -22.12 -28.58
CA ILE A 35 1.91 -23.48 -28.64
C ILE A 35 1.76 -24.01 -30.07
N VAL A 36 2.90 -24.22 -30.72
CA VAL A 36 2.97 -24.87 -32.04
C VAL A 36 2.99 -26.38 -31.80
N PRO A 37 2.08 -27.17 -32.41
CA PRO A 37 2.10 -28.62 -32.30
C PRO A 37 3.45 -29.17 -32.75
N ASN A 38 4.07 -30.00 -31.90
CA ASN A 38 5.33 -30.64 -32.24
C ASN A 38 5.06 -31.85 -33.14
N PRO A 39 5.57 -31.90 -34.39
CA PRO A 39 5.34 -33.03 -35.29
C PRO A 39 5.93 -34.36 -34.80
N ASN A 40 6.84 -34.34 -33.81
CA ASN A 40 7.39 -35.54 -33.18
C ASN A 40 6.55 -36.08 -32.01
N ASN A 41 5.53 -35.34 -31.55
CA ASN A 41 4.62 -35.80 -30.49
C ASN A 41 3.34 -36.39 -31.08
N SER A 42 2.67 -37.26 -30.31
CA SER A 42 1.32 -37.71 -30.69
C SER A 42 0.36 -36.52 -30.74
N ALA A 43 -0.67 -36.61 -31.58
CA ALA A 43 -1.70 -35.58 -31.69
C ALA A 43 -2.39 -35.32 -30.34
N GLU A 44 -2.62 -36.39 -29.57
CA GLU A 44 -3.20 -36.36 -28.23
C GLU A 44 -2.33 -35.59 -27.24
N TYR A 45 -1.03 -35.84 -27.19
CA TYR A 45 -0.12 -35.13 -26.30
C TYR A 45 0.01 -33.64 -26.66
N ASN A 46 0.00 -33.30 -27.95
CA ASN A 46 0.00 -31.90 -28.38
C ASN A 46 -1.31 -31.17 -28.01
N GLN A 47 -2.43 -31.88 -27.96
CA GLN A 47 -3.71 -31.34 -27.51
C GLN A 47 -3.67 -31.07 -26.00
N GLU A 48 -3.25 -32.05 -25.20
CA GLU A 48 -3.08 -31.89 -23.75
C GLU A 48 -2.17 -30.70 -23.42
N LEU A 49 -1.05 -30.55 -24.13
CA LEU A 49 -0.12 -29.42 -23.92
C LEU A 49 -0.76 -28.06 -24.19
N LYS A 50 -1.68 -28.00 -25.17
CA LYS A 50 -2.41 -26.78 -25.52
C LYS A 50 -3.44 -26.45 -24.44
N GLU A 51 -4.13 -27.45 -23.91
CA GLU A 51 -5.07 -27.30 -22.81
C GLU A 51 -4.34 -26.80 -21.54
N GLU A 52 -3.24 -27.45 -21.16
CA GLU A 52 -2.40 -27.03 -20.02
C GLU A 52 -1.93 -25.56 -20.14
N TYR A 53 -1.61 -25.12 -21.36
CA TYR A 53 -1.17 -23.75 -21.60
C TYR A 53 -2.28 -22.72 -21.52
N GLU A 54 -3.46 -23.02 -22.05
CA GLU A 54 -4.61 -22.14 -21.89
C GLU A 54 -5.01 -22.03 -20.41
N ASP A 55 -4.91 -23.12 -19.65
CA ASP A 55 -5.10 -23.12 -18.20
C ASP A 55 -4.06 -22.25 -17.48
N LEU A 56 -2.77 -22.38 -17.82
CA LEU A 56 -1.71 -21.54 -17.25
C LEU A 56 -1.89 -20.06 -17.62
N LYS A 57 -2.35 -19.77 -18.83
CA LYS A 57 -2.62 -18.40 -19.30
C LYS A 57 -3.84 -17.80 -18.60
N MET A 58 -4.88 -18.60 -18.38
CA MET A 58 -6.03 -18.21 -17.59
C MET A 58 -5.60 -17.91 -16.16
N MET A 59 -4.78 -18.78 -15.55
CA MET A 59 -4.28 -18.59 -14.21
C MET A 59 -3.45 -17.30 -14.09
N ASN A 60 -2.56 -17.03 -15.05
CA ASN A 60 -1.77 -15.81 -15.08
C ASN A 60 -2.67 -14.56 -15.11
N ARG A 61 -3.68 -14.54 -16.00
CA ARG A 61 -4.69 -13.45 -16.04
C ARG A 61 -5.43 -13.28 -14.72
N THR A 62 -5.79 -14.37 -14.04
CA THR A 62 -6.45 -14.26 -12.73
C THR A 62 -5.54 -13.65 -11.67
N PHE A 63 -4.25 -14.00 -11.68
CA PHE A 63 -3.26 -13.40 -10.77
C PHE A 63 -3.02 -11.92 -11.08
N GLU A 64 -2.93 -11.56 -12.36
CA GLU A 64 -2.86 -10.16 -12.80
C GLU A 64 -4.09 -9.37 -12.29
N ASN A 65 -5.29 -9.92 -12.44
CA ASN A 65 -6.51 -9.27 -11.95
C ASN A 65 -6.54 -9.13 -10.42
N VAL A 66 -6.05 -10.13 -9.69
CA VAL A 66 -5.95 -10.06 -8.21
C VAL A 66 -4.93 -9.01 -7.80
N LEU A 67 -3.78 -8.95 -8.47
CA LEU A 67 -2.77 -7.91 -8.24
C LEU A 67 -3.32 -6.50 -8.51
N ASP A 68 -4.03 -6.33 -9.62
CA ASP A 68 -4.71 -5.08 -9.95
C ASP A 68 -5.75 -4.67 -8.89
N ASN A 69 -6.55 -5.63 -8.43
CA ASN A 69 -7.54 -5.39 -7.39
C ASN A 69 -6.86 -5.02 -6.06
N LEU A 70 -5.80 -5.72 -5.67
CA LEU A 70 -5.03 -5.39 -4.47
C LEU A 70 -4.39 -4.00 -4.57
N SER A 71 -3.88 -3.62 -5.75
CA SER A 71 -3.37 -2.27 -6.00
C SER A 71 -4.46 -1.23 -5.82
N LYS A 72 -5.65 -1.45 -6.39
CA LYS A 72 -6.80 -0.55 -6.22
C LYS A 72 -7.23 -0.44 -4.76
N THR A 73 -7.28 -1.56 -4.04
CA THR A 73 -7.62 -1.55 -2.60
C THR A 73 -6.58 -0.79 -1.78
N LYS A 74 -5.29 -0.89 -2.12
CA LYS A 74 -4.24 -0.08 -1.50
C LYS A 74 -4.47 1.41 -1.73
N ASP A 75 -4.78 1.82 -2.95
CA ASP A 75 -5.04 3.23 -3.27
C ASP A 75 -6.29 3.74 -2.54
N GLN A 76 -7.35 2.93 -2.45
CA GLN A 76 -8.54 3.23 -1.66
C GLN A 76 -8.23 3.39 -0.17
N LEU A 77 -7.36 2.54 0.39
CA LEU A 77 -6.94 2.66 1.80
C LEU A 77 -6.16 3.95 2.05
N ALA A 78 -5.35 4.42 1.09
CA ALA A 78 -4.67 5.71 1.19
C ALA A 78 -5.67 6.88 1.28
N VAL A 79 -6.74 6.85 0.48
CA VAL A 79 -7.83 7.85 0.54
C VAL A 79 -8.56 7.79 1.88
N PHE A 80 -8.85 6.58 2.38
CA PHE A 80 -9.48 6.39 3.68
C PHE A 80 -8.62 6.97 4.81
N ASN A 81 -7.32 6.67 4.84
CA ASN A 81 -6.41 7.24 5.83
C ASN A 81 -6.40 8.77 5.79
N HIS A 82 -6.31 9.36 4.60
CA HIS A 82 -6.40 10.82 4.47
C HIS A 82 -7.71 11.39 5.02
N THR A 83 -8.82 10.68 4.81
CA THR A 83 -10.14 11.10 5.32
C THR A 83 -10.21 11.05 6.84
N VAL A 84 -9.62 10.01 7.44
CA VAL A 84 -9.49 9.89 8.91
C VAL A 84 -8.63 11.04 9.45
N ASP A 85 -7.51 11.37 8.81
CA ASP A 85 -6.66 12.49 9.23
C ASP A 85 -7.40 13.84 9.18
N VAL A 86 -8.15 14.10 8.11
CA VAL A 86 -8.99 15.31 7.99
C VAL A 86 -10.07 15.35 9.08
N THR A 87 -10.68 14.20 9.37
CA THR A 87 -11.73 14.10 10.40
C THR A 87 -11.15 14.35 11.79
N ASN A 88 -9.97 13.81 12.09
CA ASN A 88 -9.25 14.08 13.33
C ASN A 88 -8.91 15.57 13.45
N GLY A 89 -8.40 16.19 12.39
CA GLY A 89 -8.13 17.63 12.38
C GLY A 89 -9.39 18.47 12.60
N LEU A 90 -10.53 18.06 12.04
CA LEU A 90 -11.81 18.72 12.31
C LEU A 90 -12.24 18.55 13.78
N LEU A 91 -12.04 17.36 14.35
CA LEU A 91 -12.36 17.09 15.76
C LEU A 91 -11.47 17.94 16.69
N ASP A 92 -10.19 18.10 16.38
CA ASP A 92 -9.28 18.98 17.11
C ASP A 92 -9.78 20.43 17.07
N ILE A 93 -10.19 20.93 15.89
CA ILE A 93 -10.79 22.26 15.74
C ILE A 93 -12.06 22.37 16.58
N TRP A 94 -12.94 21.38 16.55
CA TRP A 94 -14.15 21.38 17.38
C TRP A 94 -13.82 21.41 18.87
N MET A 95 -12.79 20.69 19.29
CA MET A 95 -12.34 20.71 20.68
C MET A 95 -11.82 22.09 21.09
N ASP A 96 -11.07 22.75 20.22
CA ASP A 96 -10.57 24.10 20.48
C ASP A 96 -11.67 25.16 20.46
N VAL A 97 -12.65 25.05 19.55
CA VAL A 97 -13.85 25.91 19.56
C VAL A 97 -14.62 25.75 20.87
N LEU A 98 -14.77 24.52 21.36
CA LEU A 98 -15.46 24.26 22.62
C LEU A 98 -14.69 24.81 23.83
N LYS A 99 -13.36 24.64 23.88
CA LYS A 99 -12.51 25.25 24.90
C LYS A 99 -12.65 26.77 24.90
N ASN A 100 -12.55 27.41 23.73
CA ASN A 100 -12.71 28.86 23.59
C ASN A 100 -14.09 29.33 24.04
N ALA A 101 -15.14 28.58 23.73
CA ALA A 101 -16.50 28.91 24.18
C ALA A 101 -16.64 28.80 25.71
N GLU A 102 -16.01 27.80 26.32
CA GLU A 102 -15.96 27.66 27.78
C GLU A 102 -15.16 28.79 28.43
N GLU A 103 -14.02 29.15 27.86
CA GLU A 103 -13.22 30.28 28.31
C GLU A 103 -14.04 31.58 28.24
N ILE A 104 -14.63 31.91 27.09
CA ILE A 104 -15.49 33.08 26.91
C ILE A 104 -16.63 33.08 27.93
N LYS A 105 -17.29 31.94 28.15
CA LYS A 105 -18.34 31.81 29.16
C LYS A 105 -17.82 32.07 30.57
N SER A 106 -16.66 31.52 30.91
CA SER A 106 -16.01 31.72 32.21
C SER A 106 -15.72 33.19 32.44
N VAL A 107 -15.19 33.88 31.42
CA VAL A 107 -14.88 35.29 31.57
C VAL A 107 -16.11 36.19 31.57
N LEU A 108 -17.14 35.87 30.77
CA LEU A 108 -18.43 36.57 30.81
C LEU A 108 -19.13 36.39 32.17
N LYS A 109 -18.94 35.24 32.82
CA LYS A 109 -19.48 34.96 34.15
C LYS A 109 -18.69 35.66 35.26
N ASN A 110 -17.45 36.08 35.00
CA ASN A 110 -16.65 36.78 35.99
C ASN A 110 -17.22 38.20 36.19
N PRO A 111 -17.69 38.57 37.40
CA PRO A 111 -18.22 39.90 37.67
C PRO A 111 -17.16 41.01 37.54
N SER A 112 -15.86 40.68 37.48
CA SER A 112 -14.79 41.64 37.17
C SER A 112 -14.60 41.88 35.67
N TRP A 113 -15.19 41.08 34.78
CA TRP A 113 -15.22 41.40 33.34
C TRP A 113 -16.23 42.52 33.15
N HIS A 114 -15.72 43.73 33.18
CA HIS A 114 -16.37 44.87 32.58
C HIS A 114 -15.72 44.95 31.20
N GLY A 115 -16.48 44.79 30.11
CA GLY A 115 -15.91 44.81 28.77
C GLY A 115 -15.24 46.15 28.42
N SER A 116 -15.10 46.47 27.13
CA SER A 116 -14.60 47.79 26.69
C SER A 116 -15.36 48.99 27.30
N THR A 117 -16.53 48.76 27.92
CA THR A 117 -17.29 49.72 28.70
C THR A 117 -16.51 50.35 29.86
N THR A 118 -15.55 49.66 30.50
CA THR A 118 -14.70 50.31 31.52
C THR A 118 -13.72 51.28 30.90
N SER A 119 -13.15 50.96 29.73
CA SER A 119 -12.29 51.88 28.99
C SER A 119 -13.07 53.11 28.53
N ASP A 120 -14.30 52.93 28.02
CA ASP A 120 -15.14 54.03 27.55
C ASP A 120 -15.57 54.95 28.71
N ASN A 121 -15.98 54.37 29.84
CA ASN A 121 -16.33 55.14 31.04
C ASN A 121 -15.13 55.83 31.67
N GLU A 122 -13.94 55.23 31.64
CA GLU A 122 -12.71 55.88 32.09
C GLU A 122 -12.30 57.05 31.19
N LEU A 123 -12.46 56.91 29.87
CA LEU A 123 -12.17 57.98 28.91
C LEU A 123 -13.15 59.15 29.08
N GLU A 124 -14.45 58.89 29.17
CA GLU A 124 -15.47 59.92 29.42
C GLU A 124 -15.24 60.62 30.77
N ASN A 125 -14.89 59.87 31.81
CA ASN A 125 -14.60 60.45 33.12
C ASN A 125 -13.34 61.33 33.07
N LYS A 126 -12.27 60.90 32.38
CA LYS A 126 -11.05 61.70 32.17
C LYS A 126 -11.35 62.99 31.40
N GLU A 127 -12.18 62.93 30.35
CA GLU A 127 -12.59 64.11 29.59
C GLU A 127 -13.42 65.10 30.44
N SER A 128 -14.34 64.58 31.25
CA SER A 128 -15.15 65.41 32.15
C SER A 128 -14.30 66.13 33.21
N HIS A 129 -13.26 65.47 33.73
CA HIS A 129 -12.31 66.07 34.67
C HIS A 129 -11.44 67.15 34.01
N ILE A 130 -11.01 66.95 32.76
CA ILE A 130 -10.28 67.96 31.99
C ILE A 130 -11.17 69.19 31.73
N LYS A 131 -12.44 68.97 31.36
CA LYS A 131 -13.39 70.06 31.12
C LYS A 131 -13.69 70.87 32.37
N LYS A 132 -13.87 70.22 33.51
CA LYS A 132 -14.06 70.90 34.82
C LYS A 132 -12.83 71.70 35.26
N ARG A 133 -11.61 71.20 34.98
CA ARG A 133 -10.38 71.93 35.29
C ARG A 133 -10.25 73.21 34.47
N ARG A 134 -10.69 73.20 33.20
CA ARG A 134 -10.69 74.37 32.30
C ARG A 134 -11.78 75.40 32.56
N LEU A 135 -12.83 75.05 33.31
CA LEU A 135 -13.95 75.96 33.65
C LEU A 135 -13.74 76.67 35.00
N ASN A 136 -12.73 76.26 35.77
CA ASN A 136 -12.38 76.82 37.07
C ASN A 136 -11.07 77.66 37.03
N GLU A 137 -10.52 77.90 35.83
CA GLU A 137 -9.51 78.92 35.52
C GLU A 137 -10.17 80.11 34.82
#